data_AF-A0A348P506-F1
#
_entry.id   AF-A0A348P506-F1
#
_cell.length_a   1.000
_cell.length_b   1.000
_cell.length_c   1.000
_cell.angle_alpha   90.00
_cell.angle_beta   90.00
_cell.angle_gamma   90.00
#
_symmetry.space_group_name_H-M   'P 1'
#
loop_
_entity.id
_entity.type
_entity.pdbx_description
1 polymer ?
#
loop_
_entity_poly.entity_id
_entity_poly.type
_entity_poly.pdbx_seq_one_letter_code
_entity_poly.pdbx_strand_id
1 'polypeptide(L)'
;MLFHIYGEMSLWQLLGWCLVFVGLVVANEIARRTKAGGIFCFVILPVALTIYFIVINIGAKSFAADNPTIVQMNGWFHYAKLYAATIGCVGFMILKYHWGKLGKVNWFKAWPFLIVGINILIAVASDFESAIKGMAAGGAQGGWWYSSEGVWLYGGWWNILNGIAGIINIACMTGWWSIYTSKDGKDMLWPDMTWQFIIAYDIWNFEYTYLNLPLHTWYCGVALLLAPTFANAFWNKGGWIQNRA
;
A
#
# COMPACT_ATOMS: atom_id res chain seq x y z
N MET A 1 1.05 -15.96 13.12
CA MET A 1 1.09 -17.22 12.36
C MET A 1 1.92 -16.98 11.12
N LEU A 2 3.15 -17.49 11.10
CA LEU A 2 3.88 -17.71 9.85
C LEU A 2 3.05 -18.66 8.99
N PHE A 3 3.26 -18.66 7.68
CA PHE A 3 2.79 -19.68 6.74
C PHE A 3 2.82 -21.10 7.35
N HIS A 4 1.76 -21.51 8.02
CA HIS A 4 1.57 -22.89 8.46
C HIS A 4 1.10 -23.66 7.23
N ILE A 5 1.97 -23.78 6.22
CA ILE A 5 1.80 -24.66 5.06
C ILE A 5 2.14 -26.10 5.53
N TYR A 6 1.56 -26.47 6.67
CA TYR A 6 1.71 -27.76 7.31
C TYR A 6 0.31 -28.09 7.84
N GLY A 7 -0.36 -29.04 7.18
CA GLY A 7 -1.73 -29.45 7.50
C GLY A 7 -2.70 -29.40 6.32
N GLU A 8 -3.93 -29.83 6.57
CA GLU A 8 -4.97 -30.06 5.55
C GLU A 8 -5.42 -28.79 4.81
N MET A 9 -5.23 -27.61 5.42
CA MET A 9 -5.63 -26.32 4.84
C MET A 9 -4.54 -25.66 3.98
N SER A 10 -3.35 -26.26 3.87
CA SER A 10 -2.21 -25.71 3.12
C SER A 10 -2.52 -25.42 1.66
N LEU A 11 -3.24 -26.33 0.99
CA LEU A 11 -3.65 -26.14 -0.40
C LEU A 11 -4.59 -24.94 -0.56
N TRP A 12 -5.56 -24.80 0.34
CA TRP A 12 -6.51 -23.68 0.31
C TRP A 12 -5.84 -22.33 0.57
N GLN A 13 -4.83 -22.31 1.44
CA GLN A 13 -4.00 -21.13 1.70
C GLN A 13 -3.19 -20.71 0.47
N LEU A 14 -2.57 -21.66 -0.23
CA LEU A 14 -1.83 -21.41 -1.46
C LEU A 14 -2.75 -20.99 -2.61
N LEU A 15 -3.90 -21.65 -2.76
CA LEU A 15 -4.92 -21.28 -3.74
C LEU A 15 -5.45 -19.86 -3.48
N GLY A 16 -5.75 -19.52 -2.22
CA GLY A 16 -6.18 -18.17 -1.84
C GLY A 16 -5.12 -17.13 -2.17
N TRP A 17 -3.85 -17.41 -1.88
CA TRP A 17 -2.74 -16.53 -2.26
C TRP A 17 -2.64 -16.34 -3.78
N CYS A 18 -2.70 -17.43 -4.55
CA CYS A 18 -2.68 -17.37 -6.02
C CYS A 18 -3.85 -16.56 -6.58
N LEU A 19 -5.06 -16.75 -6.04
CA LEU A 19 -6.24 -15.99 -6.45
C LEU A 19 -6.10 -14.49 -6.16
N VAL A 20 -5.58 -14.13 -4.98
CA VAL A 20 -5.30 -12.73 -4.64
C VAL A 20 -4.25 -12.14 -5.57
N PHE A 21 -3.13 -12.84 -5.79
CA PHE A 21 -2.07 -12.40 -6.69
C PHE A 21 -2.58 -12.18 -8.12
N VAL A 22 -3.24 -13.19 -8.70
CA VAL A 22 -3.82 -13.07 -10.05
C VAL A 22 -4.88 -11.99 -10.10
N GLY A 23 -5.73 -11.90 -9.07
CA GLY A 23 -6.77 -10.88 -8.95
C GLY A 23 -6.20 -9.47 -8.95
N LEU A 24 -5.15 -9.21 -8.17
CA LEU A 24 -4.45 -7.91 -8.14
C LEU A 24 -3.86 -7.55 -9.50
N VAL A 25 -3.20 -8.51 -10.14
CA VAL A 25 -2.57 -8.33 -11.44
C VAL A 25 -3.62 -8.03 -12.53
N VAL A 26 -4.73 -8.76 -12.55
CA VAL A 26 -5.84 -8.55 -13.51
C VAL A 26 -6.57 -7.23 -13.22
N ALA A 27 -6.87 -6.92 -11.96
CA ALA A 27 -7.54 -5.69 -11.58
C ALA A 27 -6.71 -4.46 -11.94
N ASN A 28 -5.39 -4.51 -11.68
CA ASN A 28 -4.45 -3.49 -12.13
C ASN A 28 -4.53 -3.32 -13.65
N GLU A 29 -4.57 -4.42 -14.40
CA GLU A 29 -4.61 -4.35 -15.86
C GLU A 29 -5.88 -3.69 -16.40
N ILE A 30 -7.04 -4.00 -15.81
CA ILE A 30 -8.32 -3.38 -16.15
C ILE A 30 -8.31 -1.89 -15.82
N ALA A 31 -7.86 -1.53 -14.62
CA ALA A 31 -7.79 -0.15 -14.14
C ALA A 31 -6.81 0.69 -14.97
N ARG A 32 -5.67 0.11 -15.34
CA ARG A 32 -4.60 0.75 -16.11
C ARG A 32 -4.98 0.94 -17.57
N ARG A 33 -5.54 -0.06 -18.25
CA ARG A 33 -5.75 -0.01 -19.70
C ARG A 33 -6.85 0.96 -20.15
N THR A 34 -7.85 1.22 -19.31
CA THR A 34 -9.04 1.99 -19.72
C THR A 34 -9.32 3.15 -18.79
N LYS A 35 -9.84 4.25 -19.35
CA LYS A 35 -10.27 5.41 -18.55
C LYS A 35 -11.46 5.04 -17.65
N ALA A 36 -12.42 4.26 -18.16
CA ALA A 36 -13.57 3.81 -17.40
C ALA A 36 -13.18 2.88 -16.25
N GLY A 37 -12.27 1.92 -16.48
CA GLY A 37 -11.74 1.05 -15.44
C GLY A 37 -11.04 1.84 -14.33
N GLY A 38 -10.18 2.80 -14.70
CA GLY A 38 -9.53 3.69 -13.72
C GLY A 38 -10.54 4.51 -12.91
N ILE A 39 -11.54 5.13 -13.55
CA ILE A 39 -12.58 5.90 -12.83
C ILE A 39 -13.39 5.00 -11.90
N PHE A 40 -13.75 3.80 -12.35
CA PHE A 40 -14.46 2.84 -11.51
C PHE A 40 -13.64 2.44 -10.28
N CYS A 41 -12.40 1.99 -10.47
CA CYS A 41 -11.55 1.49 -9.40
C CYS A 41 -11.07 2.58 -8.43
N PHE A 42 -10.81 3.80 -8.91
CA PHE A 42 -10.16 4.85 -8.10
C PHE A 42 -11.09 6.00 -7.69
N VAL A 43 -12.34 6.03 -8.17
CA VAL A 43 -13.32 7.06 -7.78
C VAL A 43 -14.61 6.43 -7.30
N ILE A 44 -15.29 5.65 -8.15
CA ILE A 44 -16.62 5.10 -7.83
C ILE A 44 -16.53 4.12 -6.65
N LEU A 45 -15.62 3.15 -6.73
CA LEU A 45 -15.44 2.14 -5.69
C LEU A 45 -15.02 2.75 -4.34
N PRO A 46 -14.01 3.65 -4.25
CA PRO A 46 -13.67 4.32 -3.00
C PRO A 46 -14.80 5.17 -2.41
N VAL A 47 -15.61 5.85 -3.24
CA VAL A 47 -16.79 6.60 -2.77
C VAL A 47 -17.83 5.65 -2.17
N ALA A 48 -18.12 4.53 -2.83
CA ALA A 48 -19.02 3.51 -2.30
C ALA A 48 -18.50 2.92 -0.99
N LEU A 49 -17.20 2.62 -0.90
CA LEU A 49 -16.56 2.16 0.33
C LEU A 49 -16.62 3.20 1.44
N THR A 50 -16.44 4.49 1.11
CA THR A 50 -16.56 5.59 2.08
C THR A 50 -17.97 5.64 2.68
N ILE A 51 -19.01 5.53 1.83
CA ILE A 51 -20.41 5.46 2.30
C ILE A 51 -20.60 4.24 3.19
N TYR A 52 -20.10 3.07 2.77
CA TYR A 52 -20.15 1.86 3.58
C TYR A 52 -19.49 2.06 4.96
N PHE A 53 -18.28 2.63 5.03
CA PHE A 53 -17.58 2.92 6.28
C PHE A 53 -18.38 3.84 7.20
N ILE A 54 -19.00 4.89 6.66
CA ILE A 54 -19.86 5.80 7.42
C ILE A 54 -21.06 5.04 7.99
N VAL A 55 -21.75 4.25 7.17
CA VAL A 55 -22.93 3.47 7.57
C VAL A 55 -22.60 2.49 8.69
N ILE A 56 -21.52 1.71 8.55
CA ILE A 56 -21.14 0.74 9.58
C ILE A 56 -20.65 1.40 10.87
N ASN A 57 -19.98 2.56 10.81
CA ASN A 57 -19.54 3.28 12.01
C ASN A 57 -20.73 3.89 12.76
N ILE A 58 -21.75 4.39 12.05
CA ILE A 58 -23.01 4.83 12.68
C ILE A 58 -23.75 3.63 13.28
N GLY A 59 -23.77 2.50 12.58
CA GLY A 59 -24.39 1.24 13.02
C GLY A 59 -23.58 0.43 14.03
N ALA A 60 -22.37 0.87 14.40
CA ALA A 60 -21.44 0.09 15.22
C ALA A 60 -21.96 -0.18 16.65
N LYS A 61 -22.92 0.63 17.13
CA LYS A 61 -23.58 0.42 18.43
C LYS A 61 -24.83 -0.47 18.34
N SER A 62 -25.19 -0.96 17.16
CA SER A 62 -26.40 -1.72 16.93
C SER A 62 -26.13 -2.95 16.06
N PHE A 63 -26.35 -2.85 14.75
CA PHE A 63 -26.33 -4.00 13.83
C PHE A 63 -24.93 -4.31 13.26
N ALA A 64 -23.96 -3.41 13.43
CA ALA A 64 -22.63 -3.53 12.85
C ALA A 64 -21.50 -3.68 13.90
N ALA A 65 -21.84 -4.01 15.15
CA ALA A 65 -20.87 -4.15 16.24
C ALA A 65 -19.80 -5.21 15.93
N ASP A 66 -20.21 -6.34 15.36
CA ASP A 66 -19.32 -7.46 15.01
C ASP A 66 -18.80 -7.38 13.57
N ASN A 67 -18.99 -6.24 12.88
CA ASN A 67 -18.52 -6.09 11.51
C ASN A 67 -16.98 -6.14 11.48
N PRO A 68 -16.35 -7.01 10.67
CA PRO A 68 -14.89 -7.14 10.62
C PRO A 68 -14.15 -5.82 10.32
N THR A 69 -14.74 -4.92 9.52
CA THR A 69 -14.15 -3.61 9.24
C THR A 69 -14.08 -2.74 10.50
N ILE A 70 -15.08 -2.85 11.40
CA ILE A 70 -15.07 -2.14 12.69
C ILE A 70 -14.09 -2.78 13.66
N VAL A 71 -14.09 -4.11 13.74
CA VAL A 71 -13.30 -4.84 14.76
C VAL A 71 -11.80 -4.86 14.42
N GLN A 72 -11.45 -4.93 13.14
CA GLN A 72 -10.07 -5.21 12.70
C GLN A 72 -9.42 -4.07 11.90
N MET A 73 -10.20 -3.12 11.37
CA MET A 73 -9.68 -2.12 10.41
C MET A 73 -10.03 -0.67 10.81
N ASN A 74 -10.50 -0.45 12.04
CA ASN A 74 -10.91 0.87 12.51
C ASN A 74 -9.77 1.72 13.10
N GLY A 75 -8.56 1.54 12.57
CA GLY A 75 -7.38 2.31 12.94
C GLY A 75 -7.17 3.51 12.01
N TRP A 76 -6.56 4.57 12.54
CA TRP A 76 -6.20 5.75 11.76
C TRP A 76 -5.35 5.38 10.54
N PHE A 77 -4.47 4.39 10.70
CA PHE A 77 -3.50 3.96 9.70
C PHE A 77 -4.17 3.35 8.46
N HIS A 78 -5.18 2.50 8.66
CA HIS A 78 -5.93 1.87 7.56
C HIS A 78 -6.60 2.92 6.67
N TYR A 79 -7.28 3.90 7.29
CA TYR A 79 -7.88 5.01 6.54
C TYR A 79 -6.82 5.88 5.86
N ALA A 80 -5.73 6.23 6.57
CA ALA A 80 -4.66 7.04 6.02
C ALA A 80 -4.04 6.38 4.77
N LYS A 81 -3.72 5.08 4.83
CA LYS A 81 -3.20 4.34 3.67
C LYS A 81 -4.21 4.25 2.54
N LEU A 82 -5.48 3.93 2.83
CA LEU A 82 -6.51 3.80 1.80
C LEU A 82 -6.70 5.09 1.02
N TYR A 83 -6.88 6.21 1.72
CA TYR A 83 -7.12 7.50 1.07
C TYR A 83 -5.85 8.06 0.42
N ALA A 84 -4.66 7.84 1.00
CA ALA A 84 -3.41 8.21 0.35
C ALA A 84 -3.21 7.44 -0.97
N ALA A 85 -3.46 6.13 -0.99
CA ALA A 85 -3.42 5.34 -2.22
C ALA A 85 -4.44 5.84 -3.24
N THR A 86 -5.70 6.02 -2.83
CA THR A 86 -6.80 6.50 -3.70
C THR A 86 -6.47 7.85 -4.35
N ILE A 87 -6.05 8.83 -3.54
CA ILE A 87 -5.66 10.17 -4.01
C ILE A 87 -4.47 10.06 -4.97
N GLY A 88 -3.51 9.19 -4.67
CA GLY A 88 -2.42 8.84 -5.57
C GLY A 88 -2.88 8.41 -6.96
N CYS A 89 -3.73 7.40 -7.02
CA CYS A 89 -4.23 6.84 -8.27
C CYS A 89 -5.07 7.85 -9.05
N VAL A 90 -5.88 8.66 -8.38
CA VAL A 90 -6.60 9.77 -9.01
C VAL A 90 -5.63 10.77 -9.65
N GLY A 91 -4.56 11.16 -8.94
CA GLY A 91 -3.55 12.03 -9.53
C GLY A 91 -2.77 11.38 -10.68
N PHE A 92 -2.58 10.05 -10.67
CA PHE A 92 -2.02 9.32 -11.82
C PHE A 92 -2.96 9.39 -13.02
N MET A 93 -4.28 9.27 -12.82
CA MET A 93 -5.24 9.50 -13.90
C MET A 93 -5.20 10.93 -14.42
N ILE A 94 -5.05 11.93 -13.54
CA ILE A 94 -4.94 13.33 -13.93
C ILE A 94 -3.70 13.54 -14.81
N LEU A 95 -2.55 12.98 -14.43
CA LEU A 95 -1.31 13.04 -15.22
C LEU A 95 -1.46 12.30 -16.55
N LYS A 96 -1.87 11.03 -16.50
CA LYS A 96 -1.95 10.16 -17.67
C LYS A 96 -2.90 10.69 -18.74
N TYR A 97 -4.09 11.16 -18.34
CA TYR A 97 -5.12 11.64 -19.27
C TYR A 97 -5.07 13.15 -19.48
N HIS A 98 -4.06 13.84 -18.95
CA HIS A 98 -3.95 15.30 -18.97
C HIS A 98 -5.25 16.00 -18.54
N TRP A 99 -5.90 15.47 -17.50
CA TRP A 99 -7.23 15.89 -17.11
C TRP A 99 -7.19 17.29 -16.50
N GLY A 100 -7.95 18.21 -17.08
CA GLY A 100 -8.07 19.58 -16.60
C GLY A 100 -6.78 20.38 -16.76
N LYS A 101 -6.63 21.42 -15.93
CA LYS A 101 -5.42 22.28 -15.93
C LYS A 101 -4.25 21.61 -15.19
N LEU A 102 -4.54 20.82 -14.15
CA LEU A 102 -3.54 20.13 -13.32
C LEU A 102 -2.75 19.07 -14.10
N GLY A 103 -3.39 18.29 -14.98
CA GLY A 103 -2.70 17.28 -15.78
C GLY A 103 -1.76 17.84 -16.85
N LYS A 104 -1.80 19.16 -17.11
CA LYS A 104 -1.01 19.83 -18.16
C LYS A 104 0.17 20.63 -17.63
N VAL A 105 0.22 20.90 -16.31
CA VAL A 105 1.28 21.69 -15.69
C VAL A 105 2.49 20.82 -15.35
N ASN A 106 3.70 21.31 -15.65
CA ASN A 106 4.92 20.51 -15.51
C ASN A 106 5.24 20.16 -14.05
N TRP A 107 4.93 21.05 -13.10
CA TRP A 107 5.20 20.80 -11.68
C TRP A 107 4.46 19.58 -11.14
N PHE A 108 3.27 19.27 -11.69
CA PHE A 108 2.44 18.15 -11.24
C PHE A 108 3.03 16.79 -11.63
N LYS A 109 4.03 16.74 -12.53
CA LYS A 109 4.76 15.49 -12.83
C LYS A 109 5.47 14.89 -11.62
N ALA A 110 5.77 15.69 -10.58
CA ALA A 110 6.32 15.19 -9.33
C ALA A 110 5.28 14.48 -8.43
N TRP A 111 4.01 14.42 -8.83
CA TRP A 111 2.95 13.77 -8.05
C TRP A 111 3.23 12.30 -7.67
N PRO A 112 3.75 11.42 -8.56
CA PRO A 112 4.12 10.06 -8.19
C PRO A 112 5.16 10.00 -7.08
N PHE A 113 6.16 10.87 -7.11
CA PHE A 113 7.11 10.98 -6.01
C PHE A 113 6.42 11.40 -4.70
N LEU A 114 5.63 12.48 -4.75
CA LEU A 114 4.98 13.02 -3.55
C LEU A 114 4.10 11.98 -2.87
N ILE A 115 3.27 11.25 -3.63
CA ILE A 115 2.36 10.30 -3.02
C ILE A 115 3.07 9.06 -2.48
N VAL A 116 4.12 8.57 -3.17
CA VAL A 116 4.95 7.47 -2.65
C VAL A 116 5.65 7.90 -1.37
N GLY A 117 6.22 9.10 -1.35
CA GLY A 117 6.83 9.68 -0.16
C GLY A 117 5.85 9.73 1.01
N ILE A 118 4.63 10.24 0.80
CA ILE A 118 3.57 10.25 1.82
C ILE A 118 3.22 8.83 2.30
N ASN A 119 3.10 7.87 1.38
CA ASN A 119 2.80 6.48 1.71
C ASN A 119 3.89 5.85 2.59
N ILE A 120 5.15 6.14 2.28
CA ILE A 120 6.30 5.69 3.08
C ILE A 120 6.27 6.39 4.44
N LEU A 121 6.03 7.70 4.49
CA LEU A 121 5.97 8.46 5.74
C LEU A 121 4.86 7.98 6.68
N ILE A 122 3.70 7.57 6.16
CA ILE A 122 2.62 6.98 6.96
C ILE A 122 3.11 5.68 7.62
N ALA A 123 3.84 4.84 6.89
CA ALA A 123 4.46 3.64 7.45
C ALA A 123 5.56 3.95 8.47
N VAL A 124 6.44 4.93 8.19
CA VAL A 124 7.47 5.40 9.13
C VAL A 124 6.85 5.92 10.42
N ALA A 125 5.76 6.70 10.33
CA ALA A 125 5.03 7.18 11.51
C ALA A 125 4.45 6.04 12.34
N SER A 126 3.88 5.02 11.69
CA SER A 126 3.38 3.81 12.34
C SER A 126 4.52 3.00 13.00
N ASP A 127 5.69 2.90 12.37
CA ASP A 127 6.88 2.29 12.99
C ASP A 127 7.30 3.04 14.25
N PHE A 128 7.41 4.37 14.18
CA PHE A 128 7.80 5.16 15.35
C PHE A 128 6.75 5.11 16.46
N GLU A 129 5.45 5.06 16.13
CA GLU A 129 4.38 4.82 17.10
C GLU A 129 4.60 3.47 17.83
N SER A 130 4.82 2.40 17.08
CA SER A 130 5.11 1.07 17.64
C SER A 130 6.39 1.06 18.49
N ALA A 131 7.44 1.75 18.05
CA ALA A 131 8.68 1.87 18.81
C ALA A 131 8.44 2.54 20.17
N ILE A 132 7.76 3.70 20.17
CA ILE A 132 7.49 4.49 21.38
C ILE A 132 6.65 3.68 22.36
N LYS A 133 5.56 3.07 21.90
CA LYS A 133 4.66 2.30 22.75
C LYS A 133 5.28 1.00 23.25
N GLY A 134 6.03 0.31 22.40
CA GLY A 134 6.76 -0.90 22.77
C GLY A 134 7.88 -0.63 23.79
N MET A 135 8.68 0.42 23.59
CA MET A 135 9.71 0.82 24.56
C MET A 135 9.10 1.32 25.88
N ALA A 136 7.94 1.98 25.85
CA ALA A 136 7.22 2.34 27.07
C ALA A 136 6.74 1.11 27.85
N ALA A 137 6.40 0.02 27.16
CA ALA A 137 5.92 -1.22 27.77
C ALA A 137 7.05 -2.15 28.26
N GLY A 138 8.21 -2.19 27.58
CA GLY A 138 9.25 -3.18 27.84
C GLY A 138 10.69 -2.65 27.86
N GLY A 139 10.89 -1.33 27.89
CA GLY A 139 12.21 -0.71 27.91
C GLY A 139 13.02 -0.96 26.63
N ALA A 140 14.35 -1.04 26.76
CA ALA A 140 15.26 -1.20 25.62
C ALA A 140 15.09 -2.53 24.87
N GLN A 141 14.54 -3.56 25.53
CA GLN A 141 14.25 -4.86 24.93
C GLN A 141 13.02 -4.84 24.03
N GLY A 142 12.19 -3.79 24.12
CA GLY A 142 10.88 -3.72 23.47
C GLY A 142 9.79 -4.45 24.25
N GLY A 143 8.54 -4.20 23.87
CA GLY A 143 7.38 -4.59 24.66
C GLY A 143 6.11 -4.77 23.83
N TRP A 144 5.21 -5.59 24.36
CA TRP A 144 3.88 -5.79 23.79
C TRP A 144 2.99 -4.60 24.11
N TRP A 145 2.34 -4.05 23.09
CA TRP A 145 1.32 -3.03 23.24
C TRP A 145 0.09 -3.39 22.41
N TYR A 146 -1.08 -3.00 22.89
CA TYR A 146 -2.33 -3.27 22.21
C TYR A 146 -2.68 -2.11 21.28
N SER A 147 -2.75 -2.39 19.97
CA SER A 147 -3.04 -1.37 18.97
C SER A 147 -4.50 -0.92 19.01
N SER A 148 -4.76 0.29 18.52
CA SER A 148 -6.12 0.77 18.27
C SER A 148 -6.87 -0.07 17.23
N GLU A 149 -6.16 -0.96 16.53
CA GLU A 149 -6.67 -1.88 15.52
C GLU A 149 -7.05 -3.24 16.12
N GLY A 150 -6.99 -3.38 17.45
CA GLY A 150 -7.35 -4.61 18.14
C GLY A 150 -6.30 -5.71 18.04
N VAL A 151 -5.04 -5.37 17.74
CA VAL A 151 -3.96 -6.32 17.53
C VAL A 151 -2.83 -6.08 18.53
N TRP A 152 -2.30 -7.15 19.11
CA TRP A 152 -1.08 -7.08 19.91
C TRP A 152 0.14 -6.95 19.00
N LEU A 153 0.90 -5.88 19.20
CA LEU A 153 2.12 -5.59 18.46
C LEU A 153 3.32 -5.61 19.41
N TYR A 154 4.42 -6.20 18.97
CA TYR A 154 5.68 -6.20 19.71
C TYR A 154 6.59 -5.12 19.14
N GLY A 155 6.65 -3.98 19.83
CA GLY A 155 7.37 -2.80 19.37
C GLY A 155 8.73 -2.64 20.05
N GLY A 156 9.71 -2.08 19.34
CA GLY A 156 11.05 -1.87 19.88
C GLY A 156 11.98 -1.09 18.96
N TRP A 157 13.29 -1.19 19.20
CA TRP A 157 14.32 -0.46 18.45
C TRP A 157 14.38 -0.86 16.96
N TRP A 158 13.97 -2.09 16.61
CA TRP A 158 13.87 -2.53 15.22
C TRP A 158 12.87 -1.69 14.42
N ASN A 159 11.78 -1.22 15.04
CA ASN A 159 10.85 -0.29 14.38
C ASN A 159 11.52 1.06 14.08
N ILE A 160 12.41 1.54 14.96
CA ILE A 160 13.17 2.77 14.71
C ILE A 160 14.07 2.58 13.47
N LEU A 161 14.79 1.47 13.40
CA LEU A 161 15.64 1.16 12.25
C LEU A 161 14.84 1.03 10.96
N ASN A 162 13.69 0.37 11.01
CA ASN A 162 12.82 0.25 9.84
C ASN A 162 12.24 1.62 9.41
N GLY A 163 11.86 2.47 10.37
CA GLY A 163 11.44 3.84 10.10
C GLY A 163 12.54 4.68 9.44
N ILE A 164 13.79 4.58 9.92
CA ILE A 164 14.96 5.22 9.30
C ILE A 164 15.19 4.68 7.89
N ALA A 165 15.11 3.37 7.68
CA ALA A 165 15.22 2.76 6.35
C ALA A 165 14.13 3.27 5.39
N GLY A 166 12.93 3.57 5.88
CA GLY A 166 11.87 4.21 5.11
C GLY A 166 12.24 5.61 4.65
N ILE A 167 12.83 6.43 5.54
CA ILE A 167 13.34 7.76 5.20
C ILE A 167 14.45 7.66 4.14
N ILE A 168 15.36 6.69 4.28
CA ILE A 168 16.41 6.42 3.29
C ILE A 168 15.79 6.02 1.94
N ASN A 169 14.78 5.16 1.93
CA ASN A 169 14.05 4.81 0.71
C ASN A 169 13.47 6.04 0.01
N ILE A 170 12.91 7.01 0.75
CA ILE A 170 12.46 8.27 0.16
C ILE A 170 13.63 9.05 -0.46
N ALA A 171 14.74 9.16 0.27
CA ALA A 171 15.93 9.89 -0.19
C ALA A 171 16.57 9.25 -1.44
N CYS A 172 16.44 7.93 -1.61
CA CYS A 172 16.92 7.20 -2.77
C CYS A 172 16.04 7.38 -4.02
N MET A 173 14.83 7.93 -3.90
CA MET A 173 14.01 8.22 -5.07
C MET A 173 14.54 9.46 -5.79
N THR A 174 14.93 9.31 -7.05
CA THR A 174 15.44 10.40 -7.90
C THR A 174 14.53 10.62 -9.12
N GLY A 175 14.88 11.59 -9.99
CA GLY A 175 14.18 11.75 -11.27
C GLY A 175 12.71 12.14 -11.14
N TRP A 176 12.36 12.99 -10.17
CA TRP A 176 10.97 13.28 -9.78
C TRP A 176 10.08 13.83 -10.90
N TRP A 177 10.67 14.49 -11.91
CA TRP A 177 9.96 15.02 -13.08
C TRP A 177 10.11 14.13 -14.33
N SER A 178 10.86 13.03 -14.25
CA SER A 178 11.15 12.09 -15.34
C SER A 178 10.04 11.06 -15.49
N ILE A 179 8.80 11.54 -15.57
CA ILE A 179 7.60 10.73 -15.80
C ILE A 179 7.18 10.85 -17.27
N TYR A 180 7.00 9.71 -17.91
CA TYR A 180 6.69 9.59 -19.33
C TYR A 180 5.42 8.78 -19.55
N THR A 181 4.75 9.03 -20.66
CA THR A 181 3.69 8.14 -21.15
C THR A 181 4.32 7.10 -22.10
N SER A 182 3.89 5.84 -22.02
CA SER A 182 4.32 4.81 -22.96
C SER A 182 3.95 5.14 -24.40
N LYS A 183 4.65 4.51 -25.37
CA LYS A 183 4.41 4.72 -26.81
C LYS A 183 2.96 4.45 -27.23
N ASP A 184 2.30 3.50 -26.58
CA ASP A 184 0.90 3.13 -26.84
C ASP A 184 -0.11 3.95 -26.00
N GLY A 185 0.35 4.91 -25.20
CA GLY A 185 -0.49 5.82 -24.42
C GLY A 185 -1.11 5.18 -23.17
N LYS A 186 -0.81 3.92 -22.87
CA LYS A 186 -1.50 3.16 -21.81
C LYS A 186 -0.82 3.27 -20.45
N ASP A 187 0.48 3.53 -20.41
CA ASP A 187 1.27 3.39 -19.19
C ASP A 187 1.96 4.68 -18.82
N MET A 188 2.10 4.87 -17.52
CA MET A 188 2.90 5.93 -16.95
C MET A 188 4.20 5.32 -16.46
N LEU A 189 5.31 5.74 -17.04
CA LEU A 189 6.64 5.20 -16.81
C LEU A 189 7.46 6.17 -15.99
N TRP A 190 8.09 5.66 -14.95
CA TRP A 190 9.12 6.32 -14.16
C TRP A 190 10.40 5.48 -14.21
N PRO A 191 11.31 5.75 -15.17
CA PRO A 191 12.46 4.90 -15.44
C PRO A 191 13.47 4.79 -14.28
N ASP A 192 13.45 5.76 -13.37
CA ASP A 192 14.39 5.84 -12.24
C ASP A 192 14.08 4.84 -11.12
N MET A 193 12.90 4.21 -11.18
CA MET A 193 12.54 3.07 -10.33
C MET A 193 13.24 1.81 -10.86
N THR A 194 14.55 1.73 -10.67
CA THR A 194 15.37 0.57 -11.05
C THR A 194 14.96 -0.68 -10.27
N TRP A 195 15.30 -1.86 -10.78
CA TRP A 195 14.95 -3.12 -10.11
C TRP A 195 15.59 -3.22 -8.70
N GLN A 196 16.77 -2.64 -8.51
CA GLN A 196 17.44 -2.59 -7.20
C GLN A 196 16.65 -1.74 -6.20
N PHE A 197 16.16 -0.58 -6.64
CA PHE A 197 15.29 0.26 -5.81
C PHE A 197 14.01 -0.49 -5.45
N ILE A 198 13.37 -1.14 -6.43
CA ILE A 198 12.13 -1.91 -6.20
C ILE A 198 12.34 -3.01 -5.16
N ILE A 199 13.43 -3.79 -5.26
CA ILE A 199 13.73 -4.85 -4.28
C ILE A 199 13.99 -4.26 -2.89
N ALA A 200 14.79 -3.18 -2.80
CA ALA A 200 15.06 -2.53 -1.51
C ALA A 200 13.78 -2.00 -0.86
N TYR A 201 12.90 -1.40 -1.66
CA TYR A 201 11.59 -0.95 -1.23
C TYR A 201 10.70 -2.11 -0.78
N ASP A 202 10.62 -3.19 -1.55
CA ASP A 202 9.77 -4.34 -1.27
C ASP A 202 10.21 -5.03 0.03
N ILE A 203 11.51 -5.19 0.25
CA ILE A 203 12.05 -5.75 1.51
C ILE A 203 11.70 -4.85 2.70
N TRP A 204 11.92 -3.55 2.57
CA TRP A 204 11.57 -2.59 3.62
C TRP A 204 10.06 -2.59 3.92
N ASN A 205 9.22 -2.64 2.88
CA ASN A 205 7.77 -2.65 3.05
C ASN A 205 7.29 -3.96 3.68
N PHE A 206 7.90 -5.08 3.29
CA PHE A 206 7.62 -6.37 3.90
C PHE A 206 7.95 -6.36 5.40
N GLU A 207 9.13 -5.88 5.77
CA GLU A 207 9.53 -5.71 7.19
C GLU A 207 8.52 -4.83 7.94
N TYR A 208 8.15 -3.68 7.36
CA TYR A 208 7.12 -2.82 7.94
C TYR A 208 5.81 -3.58 8.20
N THR A 209 5.32 -4.33 7.21
CA THR A 209 4.09 -5.11 7.38
C THR A 209 4.26 -6.24 8.38
N TYR A 210 5.46 -6.80 8.54
CA TYR A 210 5.73 -7.86 9.51
C TYR A 210 5.67 -7.32 10.94
N LEU A 211 6.24 -6.15 11.16
CA LEU A 211 6.31 -5.49 12.46
C LEU A 211 4.97 -4.90 12.89
N ASN A 212 4.23 -4.27 11.98
CA ASN A 212 3.06 -3.45 12.32
C ASN A 212 1.72 -4.04 11.85
N LEU A 213 1.74 -4.98 10.90
CA LEU A 213 0.54 -5.60 10.31
C LEU A 213 0.64 -7.13 10.24
N PRO A 214 0.97 -7.83 11.34
CA PRO A 214 1.34 -9.25 11.33
C PRO A 214 0.24 -10.18 10.83
N LEU A 215 -1.02 -9.74 10.83
CA LEU A 215 -2.16 -10.48 10.28
C LEU A 215 -2.20 -10.47 8.74
N HIS A 216 -1.49 -9.53 8.10
CA HIS A 216 -1.57 -9.28 6.66
C HIS A 216 -0.27 -9.56 5.92
N THR A 217 0.88 -9.58 6.59
CA THR A 217 2.23 -9.62 6.00
C THR A 217 2.42 -10.70 4.95
N TRP A 218 2.06 -11.94 5.28
CA TRP A 218 2.49 -13.11 4.51
C TRP A 218 1.57 -13.44 3.35
N TYR A 219 0.26 -13.44 3.57
CA TYR A 219 -0.69 -13.70 2.49
C TYR A 219 -0.91 -12.46 1.61
N CYS A 220 -1.32 -11.37 2.24
CA CYS A 220 -1.67 -10.16 1.54
C CYS A 220 -0.40 -9.36 1.16
N GLY A 221 0.52 -9.17 2.10
CA GLY A 221 1.73 -8.35 1.89
C GLY A 221 2.65 -8.89 0.80
N VAL A 222 2.94 -10.20 0.79
CA VAL A 222 3.76 -10.79 -0.29
C VAL A 222 3.07 -10.67 -1.64
N ALA A 223 1.78 -10.98 -1.74
CA ALA A 223 1.05 -10.85 -3.01
C ALA A 223 0.99 -9.39 -3.49
N LEU A 224 0.75 -8.45 -2.58
CA LEU A 224 0.68 -7.00 -2.85
C LEU A 224 2.01 -6.42 -3.33
N LEU A 225 3.15 -6.89 -2.82
CA LEU A 225 4.47 -6.44 -3.25
C LEU A 225 4.91 -7.14 -4.54
N LEU A 226 4.60 -8.44 -4.67
CA LEU A 226 5.00 -9.21 -5.84
C LEU A 226 4.24 -8.81 -7.10
N ALA A 227 2.94 -8.49 -7.01
CA ALA A 227 2.10 -8.13 -8.16
C ALA A 227 2.67 -6.96 -8.99
N PRO A 228 3.01 -5.79 -8.42
CA PRO A 228 3.58 -4.69 -9.17
C PRO A 228 5.00 -4.97 -9.66
N THR A 229 5.79 -5.72 -8.89
CA THR A 229 7.15 -6.12 -9.25
C THR A 229 7.16 -7.08 -10.44
N PHE A 230 6.24 -8.04 -10.46
CA PHE A 230 6.00 -8.93 -11.59
C PHE A 230 5.57 -8.15 -12.84
N ALA A 231 4.53 -7.32 -12.74
CA ALA A 231 4.04 -6.54 -13.88
C ALA A 231 5.13 -5.63 -14.47
N ASN A 232 5.91 -4.95 -13.61
CA ASN A 232 7.02 -4.11 -14.05
C ASN A 232 8.14 -4.90 -14.74
N ALA A 233 8.48 -6.10 -14.24
CA ALA A 233 9.54 -6.90 -14.81
C ALA A 233 9.17 -7.50 -16.18
N PHE A 234 7.91 -7.92 -16.35
CA PHE A 234 7.50 -8.72 -17.52
C PHE A 234 6.63 -8.00 -18.53
N TRP A 235 5.86 -6.96 -18.15
CA TRP A 235 4.87 -6.33 -19.03
C TRP A 235 5.14 -4.87 -19.33
N ASN A 236 5.42 -4.05 -18.32
CA ASN A 236 5.58 -2.61 -18.47
C ASN A 236 6.80 -2.10 -17.69
N LYS A 237 7.99 -2.33 -18.25
CA LYS A 237 9.26 -1.87 -17.68
C LYS A 237 9.25 -0.37 -17.42
N GLY A 238 9.47 0.01 -16.16
CA GLY A 238 9.40 1.40 -15.67
C GLY A 238 8.00 1.80 -15.18
N GLY A 239 6.98 0.95 -15.32
CA GLY A 239 5.62 1.18 -14.88
C GLY A 239 5.33 0.73 -13.44
N TRP A 240 6.35 0.31 -12.69
CA TRP A 240 6.21 -0.18 -11.30
C TRP A 240 5.32 0.71 -10.45
N ILE A 241 5.52 2.03 -10.48
CA ILE A 241 4.76 2.94 -9.64
C ILE A 241 3.26 2.93 -9.96
N GLN A 242 2.91 2.83 -11.24
CA GLN A 242 1.52 2.76 -11.66
C GLN A 242 0.90 1.41 -11.28
N ASN A 243 1.67 0.32 -11.34
CA ASN A 243 1.18 -1.00 -10.96
C ASN A 243 1.05 -1.15 -9.43
N ARG A 244 1.88 -0.44 -8.67
CA ARG A 244 1.90 -0.46 -7.20
C ARG A 244 0.69 0.24 -6.61
N ALA A 245 0.30 1.36 -7.23
CA ALA A 245 -0.78 2.22 -6.74
C ALA A 245 -2.14 1.64 -7.12
#